data_AF-A0A356KL16-F1
#
_entry.id   AF-A0A356KL16-F1
#
_cell.length_a   1.000
_cell.length_b   1.000
_cell.length_c   1.000
_cell.angle_alpha   90.00
_cell.angle_beta   90.00
_cell.angle_gamma   90.00
#
_symmetry.space_group_name_H-M   'P 1'
#
loop_
_entity.id
_entity.type
_entity.pdbx_description
1 polymer ?
#
loop_
_entity_poly.entity_id
_entity_poly.type
_entity_poly.pdbx_seq_one_letter_code
_entity_poly.pdbx_strand_id
1 'polypeptide(L)'
;RHLREAPKYPNTGMFERVFWDDWGPVFYRGRLNGTARLLCIASDPGPTEGMPFVRRSLVGDAGQRVQGFMEKLGITESYTLVNAFTYPTRPSRISVGRKLMTEVPEQLKWRNDFYDMLYSKNKLEAIVLFGGQSTKAFDMWNESRQARGLPDVRQEVTVVDVYHPSGGRDWTSNVRLAEGWRVAITALRKVVTPDDESLANQPNFGQVFSEIDYAEIPSSDLPSRARSYPWIMDNSWSRNVAKGRRNNSVKRIGRLNMEFDNPDGSRTYYRVVGPNARNHNWTPRYRGFDDLQSIAKFALNDFYGDDRYDARVNATSGITRLKNVLKALDLDDTKEAITERVESQLLSAN
;
A
#
# COMPACT_ATOMS: atom_id res chain seq x y z
N ARG A 1 -31.70 -10.24 -2.58
CA ARG A 1 -31.77 -10.88 -1.25
C ARG A 1 -30.52 -10.56 -0.41
N HIS A 2 -29.33 -11.01 -0.83
CA HIS A 2 -28.06 -10.83 -0.08
C HIS A 2 -27.69 -9.38 0.31
N LEU A 3 -28.08 -8.36 -0.47
CA LEU A 3 -27.80 -6.94 -0.15
C LEU A 3 -28.88 -6.26 0.70
N ARG A 4 -30.04 -6.91 0.89
CA ARG A 4 -31.13 -6.39 1.75
C ARG A 4 -31.06 -6.99 3.16
N GLU A 5 -30.57 -8.22 3.27
CA GLU A 5 -30.36 -8.93 4.52
C GLU A 5 -28.85 -8.91 4.80
N ALA A 6 -28.38 -7.90 5.53
CA ALA A 6 -27.09 -7.98 6.19
C ALA A 6 -27.07 -9.24 7.06
N PRO A 7 -25.89 -9.83 7.37
CA PRO A 7 -25.85 -10.82 8.44
C PRO A 7 -26.57 -10.20 9.64
N LYS A 8 -27.54 -10.91 10.23
CA LYS A 8 -28.06 -10.52 11.54
C LYS A 8 -26.95 -10.85 12.51
N TYR A 9 -26.01 -9.93 12.65
CA TYR A 9 -25.01 -10.07 13.69
C TYR A 9 -25.78 -10.11 15.01
N PRO A 10 -25.63 -11.16 15.84
CA PRO A 10 -26.37 -11.22 17.08
C PRO A 10 -26.07 -9.95 17.86
N ASN A 11 -27.12 -9.15 18.10
CA ASN A 11 -27.09 -7.85 18.77
C ASN A 11 -26.91 -8.05 20.28
N THR A 12 -25.99 -8.94 20.65
CA THR A 12 -25.71 -9.37 22.02
C THR A 12 -24.22 -9.25 22.27
N GLY A 13 -23.82 -8.19 22.98
CA GLY A 13 -22.58 -8.06 23.75
C GLY A 13 -21.28 -8.00 22.96
N MET A 14 -20.89 -9.08 22.29
CA MET A 14 -19.56 -9.23 21.66
C MET A 14 -19.44 -8.45 20.35
N PHE A 15 -20.48 -8.40 19.52
CA PHE A 15 -20.43 -7.73 18.22
C PHE A 15 -20.38 -6.20 18.33
N GLU A 16 -21.27 -5.59 19.12
CA GLU A 16 -21.30 -4.13 19.37
C GLU A 16 -19.96 -3.61 19.94
N ARG A 17 -19.26 -4.46 20.71
CA ARG A 17 -17.96 -4.13 21.31
C ARG A 17 -16.78 -4.29 20.35
N VAL A 18 -16.95 -5.00 19.24
CA VAL A 18 -15.89 -5.30 18.26
C VAL A 18 -16.04 -4.50 16.98
N PHE A 19 -17.25 -4.21 16.53
CA PHE A 19 -17.51 -3.47 15.30
C PHE A 19 -18.08 -2.07 15.56
N TRP A 20 -18.01 -1.21 14.55
CA TRP A 20 -18.80 0.03 14.47
C TRP A 20 -20.05 -0.21 13.62
N ASP A 21 -20.99 -0.94 14.20
CA ASP A 21 -22.25 -1.38 13.58
C ASP A 21 -23.33 -0.28 13.56
N ASP A 22 -23.19 0.80 14.34
CA ASP A 22 -24.05 2.00 14.29
C ASP A 22 -24.16 2.58 12.88
N TRP A 23 -23.10 2.43 12.09
CA TRP A 23 -23.11 2.89 10.71
C TRP A 23 -23.86 1.90 9.83
N GLY A 24 -23.99 0.63 10.15
CA GLY A 24 -24.58 -0.35 9.23
C GLY A 24 -23.59 -0.81 8.16
N PRO A 25 -23.98 -1.78 7.32
CA PRO A 25 -23.04 -2.63 6.61
C PRO A 25 -22.51 -1.98 5.33
N VAL A 26 -21.32 -2.41 4.94
CA VAL A 26 -20.70 -2.13 3.65
C VAL A 26 -20.44 -3.46 2.96
N PHE A 27 -21.09 -3.66 1.81
CA PHE A 27 -21.12 -4.98 1.16
C PHE A 27 -20.04 -5.15 0.09
N TYR A 28 -19.90 -4.17 -0.81
CA TYR A 28 -19.05 -4.31 -1.99
C TYR A 28 -18.65 -2.96 -2.61
N ARG A 29 -17.75 -3.01 -3.61
CA ARG A 29 -17.50 -1.96 -4.62
C ARG A 29 -17.27 -2.64 -5.98
N GLY A 30 -17.61 -2.01 -7.10
CA GLY A 30 -17.46 -2.59 -8.44
C GLY A 30 -18.75 -3.19 -9.02
N ARG A 31 -18.63 -4.28 -9.78
CA ARG A 31 -19.71 -4.81 -10.65
C ARG A 31 -20.40 -6.03 -10.05
N LEU A 32 -21.74 -6.04 -10.03
CA LEU A 32 -22.56 -7.18 -9.57
C LEU A 32 -23.44 -7.77 -10.68
N ASN A 33 -23.22 -7.35 -11.92
CA ASN A 33 -23.96 -7.74 -13.12
C ASN A 33 -23.35 -8.96 -13.85
N GLY A 34 -22.33 -9.62 -13.27
CA GLY A 34 -21.68 -10.78 -13.87
C GLY A 34 -20.47 -10.46 -14.77
N THR A 35 -20.10 -9.19 -14.91
CA THR A 35 -18.99 -8.78 -15.79
C THR A 35 -17.63 -8.71 -15.09
N ALA A 36 -17.54 -9.01 -13.79
CA ALA A 36 -16.25 -8.98 -13.11
C ALA A 36 -15.38 -10.15 -13.57
N ARG A 37 -14.11 -9.86 -13.86
CA ARG A 37 -13.05 -10.85 -14.11
C ARG A 37 -12.14 -11.03 -12.89
N LEU A 38 -12.05 -9.99 -12.06
CA LEU A 38 -11.26 -10.00 -10.83
C LEU A 38 -12.16 -9.93 -9.59
N LEU A 39 -12.01 -10.88 -8.66
CA LEU A 39 -12.60 -10.77 -7.33
C LEU A 39 -11.51 -10.40 -6.33
N CYS A 40 -11.70 -9.31 -5.61
CA CYS A 40 -10.76 -8.80 -4.64
C CYS A 40 -11.38 -8.84 -3.25
N ILE A 41 -10.70 -9.50 -2.31
CA ILE A 41 -11.16 -9.67 -0.93
C ILE A 41 -10.21 -8.90 0.00
N ALA A 42 -10.76 -7.99 0.80
CA ALA A 42 -10.03 -7.26 1.85
C ALA A 42 -10.55 -7.64 3.25
N SER A 43 -10.05 -6.98 4.28
CA SER A 43 -10.40 -7.31 5.68
C SER A 43 -11.79 -6.82 6.06
N ASP A 44 -11.99 -5.51 6.10
CA ASP A 44 -13.14 -4.84 6.69
C ASP A 44 -13.20 -3.38 6.18
N PRO A 45 -14.40 -2.76 6.14
CA PRO A 45 -14.53 -1.37 5.73
C PRO A 45 -13.91 -0.41 6.75
N GLY A 46 -13.38 0.72 6.27
CA GLY A 46 -12.93 1.81 7.12
C GLY A 46 -14.02 2.86 7.37
N PRO A 47 -13.65 3.97 8.03
CA PRO A 47 -14.59 5.07 8.30
C PRO A 47 -15.20 5.70 7.05
N THR A 48 -14.43 5.87 5.98
CA THR A 48 -14.90 6.48 4.72
C THR A 48 -15.96 5.60 4.06
N GLU A 49 -15.74 4.29 4.06
CA GLU A 49 -16.63 3.28 3.51
C GLU A 49 -17.97 3.24 4.27
N GLY A 50 -17.93 3.46 5.59
CA GLY A 50 -19.10 3.49 6.47
C GLY A 50 -19.95 4.76 6.37
N MET A 51 -19.51 5.80 5.65
CA MET A 51 -20.28 7.03 5.54
C MET A 51 -21.63 6.76 4.84
N PRO A 52 -22.76 7.33 5.34
CA PRO A 52 -24.10 7.03 4.83
C PRO A 52 -24.31 7.24 3.33
N PHE A 53 -23.59 8.20 2.73
CA PHE A 53 -23.70 8.52 1.32
C PHE A 53 -22.70 7.77 0.43
N VAL A 54 -21.75 7.01 1.01
CA VAL A 54 -20.72 6.24 0.30
C VAL A 54 -21.11 4.78 0.20
N ARG A 55 -21.13 4.03 1.32
CA ARG A 55 -21.56 2.62 1.38
C ARG A 55 -20.95 1.72 0.31
N ARG A 56 -19.66 1.87 0.07
CA ARG A 56 -18.87 1.07 -0.85
C ARG A 56 -17.57 0.66 -0.19
N SER A 57 -17.14 -0.58 -0.41
CA SER A 57 -15.89 -1.10 0.14
C SER A 57 -14.69 -0.37 -0.47
N LEU A 58 -13.58 -0.28 0.26
CA LEU A 58 -12.28 0.19 -0.25
C LEU A 58 -12.41 1.51 -1.04
N VAL A 59 -12.87 2.58 -0.41
CA VAL A 59 -12.92 3.92 -1.03
C VAL A 59 -11.98 4.92 -0.36
N GLY A 60 -11.41 4.56 0.79
CA GLY A 60 -10.37 5.35 1.44
C GLY A 60 -8.98 5.17 0.82
N ASP A 61 -7.95 5.47 1.60
CA ASP A 61 -6.55 5.41 1.16
C ASP A 61 -6.15 4.03 0.65
N ALA A 62 -6.52 2.99 1.39
CA ALA A 62 -6.32 1.60 1.00
C ALA A 62 -7.00 1.28 -0.34
N GLY A 63 -8.19 1.83 -0.56
CA GLY A 63 -8.96 1.63 -1.78
C GLY A 63 -8.33 2.23 -3.02
N GLN A 64 -7.69 3.39 -2.88
CA GLN A 64 -6.97 4.06 -3.97
C GLN A 64 -5.63 3.37 -4.28
N ARG A 65 -4.96 2.76 -3.28
CA ARG A 65 -3.84 1.84 -3.54
C ARG A 65 -4.29 0.61 -4.32
N VAL A 66 -5.41 -0.01 -3.90
CA VAL A 66 -5.99 -1.16 -4.60
C VAL A 66 -6.42 -0.77 -6.02
N GLN A 67 -6.92 0.44 -6.23
CA GLN A 67 -7.21 0.93 -7.57
C GLN A 67 -5.94 1.01 -8.42
N GLY A 68 -4.84 1.57 -7.91
CA GLY A 68 -3.58 1.64 -8.64
C GLY A 68 -3.00 0.25 -8.95
N PHE A 69 -3.21 -0.73 -8.07
CA PHE A 69 -2.92 -2.13 -8.34
C PHE A 69 -3.75 -2.67 -9.52
N MET A 70 -5.05 -2.41 -9.55
CA MET A 70 -5.92 -2.86 -10.65
C MET A 70 -5.59 -2.15 -11.97
N GLU A 71 -5.27 -0.85 -11.96
CA GLU A 71 -4.82 -0.14 -13.15
C GLU A 71 -3.52 -0.73 -13.71
N LYS A 72 -2.57 -1.14 -12.87
CA LYS A 72 -1.37 -1.86 -13.32
C LYS A 72 -1.67 -3.24 -13.93
N LEU A 73 -2.85 -3.81 -13.69
CA LEU A 73 -3.36 -5.00 -14.41
C LEU A 73 -4.16 -4.64 -15.67
N GLY A 74 -4.37 -3.35 -15.94
CA GLY A 74 -5.27 -2.88 -16.97
C GLY A 74 -6.76 -3.06 -16.63
N ILE A 75 -7.12 -3.30 -15.37
CA ILE A 75 -8.50 -3.48 -14.93
C ILE A 75 -9.06 -2.14 -14.43
N THR A 76 -10.05 -1.60 -15.13
CA THR A 76 -10.68 -0.30 -14.83
C THR A 76 -12.10 -0.46 -14.31
N GLU A 77 -12.78 -1.54 -14.68
CA GLU A 77 -14.16 -1.80 -14.25
C GLU A 77 -14.51 -3.27 -14.03
N SER A 78 -13.77 -4.22 -14.62
CA SER A 78 -14.08 -5.65 -14.57
C SER A 78 -13.67 -6.30 -13.25
N TYR A 79 -14.12 -5.72 -12.13
CA TYR A 79 -13.82 -6.20 -10.78
C TYR A 79 -15.01 -6.16 -9.83
N THR A 80 -14.94 -7.00 -8.80
CA THR A 80 -15.74 -6.85 -7.57
C THR A 80 -14.81 -6.83 -6.37
N LEU A 81 -15.00 -5.86 -5.47
CA LEU A 81 -14.29 -5.74 -4.21
C LEU A 81 -15.24 -6.03 -3.06
N VAL A 82 -14.83 -6.92 -2.17
CA VAL A 82 -15.59 -7.31 -0.97
C VAL A 82 -14.67 -7.39 0.24
N ASN A 83 -15.27 -7.55 1.42
CA ASN A 83 -14.53 -7.67 2.68
C ASN A 83 -14.88 -8.98 3.39
N ALA A 84 -13.96 -9.47 4.21
CA ALA A 84 -14.21 -10.57 5.14
C ALA A 84 -15.27 -10.22 6.19
N PHE A 85 -15.38 -8.94 6.57
CA PHE A 85 -16.46 -8.40 7.41
C PHE A 85 -17.21 -7.26 6.70
N THR A 86 -18.53 -7.21 6.86
CA THR A 86 -19.33 -6.08 6.34
C THR A 86 -19.30 -4.86 7.24
N TYR A 87 -18.78 -4.96 8.46
CA TYR A 87 -18.67 -3.85 9.40
C TYR A 87 -17.22 -3.50 9.71
N PRO A 88 -16.95 -2.21 9.98
CA PRO A 88 -15.62 -1.79 10.41
C PRO A 88 -15.25 -2.40 11.75
N THR A 89 -14.08 -3.01 11.84
CA THR A 89 -13.57 -3.54 13.11
C THR A 89 -12.94 -2.41 13.91
N ARG A 90 -13.25 -2.31 15.20
CA ARG A 90 -12.58 -1.38 16.10
C ARG A 90 -11.09 -1.75 16.18
N PRO A 91 -10.14 -0.81 15.96
CA PRO A 91 -8.71 -1.14 15.88
C PRO A 91 -8.16 -1.90 17.10
N SER A 92 -8.64 -1.59 18.30
CA SER A 92 -8.25 -2.27 19.55
C SER A 92 -8.82 -3.68 19.71
N ARG A 93 -9.65 -4.15 18.77
CA ARG A 93 -10.41 -5.41 18.84
C ARG A 93 -10.14 -6.35 17.68
N ILE A 94 -9.15 -6.08 16.83
CA ILE A 94 -8.82 -6.90 15.64
C ILE A 94 -8.60 -8.39 16.00
N SER A 95 -7.94 -8.68 17.12
CA SER A 95 -7.71 -10.06 17.58
C SER A 95 -9.01 -10.78 17.95
N VAL A 96 -9.98 -10.07 18.54
CA VAL A 96 -11.32 -10.59 18.85
C VAL A 96 -12.12 -10.76 17.56
N GLY A 97 -12.04 -9.80 16.64
CA GLY A 97 -12.66 -9.89 15.32
C GLY A 97 -12.25 -11.17 14.56
N ARG A 98 -10.96 -11.56 14.62
CA ARG A 98 -10.48 -12.82 14.02
C ARG A 98 -11.16 -14.08 14.53
N LYS A 99 -11.57 -14.09 15.81
CA LYS A 99 -12.31 -15.19 16.43
C LYS A 99 -13.76 -15.20 15.95
N LEU A 100 -14.37 -14.03 15.82
CA LEU A 100 -15.73 -13.90 15.30
C LEU A 100 -15.87 -14.41 13.85
N MET A 101 -14.79 -14.36 13.06
CA MET A 101 -14.78 -14.95 11.71
C MET A 101 -15.09 -16.45 11.70
N THR A 102 -14.72 -17.16 12.78
CA THR A 102 -14.83 -18.61 12.94
C THR A 102 -15.95 -19.02 13.89
N GLU A 103 -16.19 -18.23 14.93
CA GLU A 103 -17.07 -18.60 16.04
C GLU A 103 -18.53 -18.18 15.84
N VAL A 104 -18.85 -17.47 14.74
CA VAL A 104 -20.19 -16.95 14.48
C VAL A 104 -20.75 -17.55 13.19
N PRO A 105 -21.51 -18.65 13.29
CA PRO A 105 -21.99 -19.40 12.13
C PRO A 105 -22.81 -18.56 11.16
N GLU A 106 -23.61 -17.60 11.64
CA GLU A 106 -24.43 -16.74 10.77
C GLU A 106 -23.57 -15.80 9.90
N GLN A 107 -22.49 -15.25 10.47
CA GLN A 107 -21.54 -14.42 9.72
C GLN A 107 -20.78 -15.24 8.68
N LEU A 108 -20.32 -16.43 9.06
CA LEU A 108 -19.64 -17.36 8.17
C LEU A 108 -20.56 -17.77 7.01
N LYS A 109 -21.79 -18.20 7.34
CA LYS A 109 -22.79 -18.61 6.35
C LYS A 109 -23.10 -17.49 5.37
N TRP A 110 -23.41 -16.29 5.87
CA TRP A 110 -23.72 -15.15 5.00
C TRP A 110 -22.55 -14.82 4.07
N ARG A 111 -21.31 -14.79 4.59
CA ARG A 111 -20.12 -14.50 3.79
C ARG A 111 -19.92 -15.54 2.70
N ASN A 112 -20.05 -16.81 3.04
CA ASN A 112 -19.88 -17.91 2.08
C ASN A 112 -20.98 -17.90 1.02
N ASP A 113 -22.24 -17.66 1.40
CA ASP A 113 -23.35 -17.51 0.45
C ASP A 113 -23.10 -16.31 -0.50
N PHE A 114 -22.55 -15.21 0.02
CA PHE A 114 -22.21 -14.04 -0.79
C PHE A 114 -21.06 -14.31 -1.74
N TYR A 115 -20.00 -15.00 -1.30
CA TYR A 115 -18.89 -15.39 -2.16
C TYR A 115 -19.31 -16.41 -3.22
N ASP A 116 -20.17 -17.38 -2.88
CA ASP A 116 -20.76 -18.31 -3.85
C ASP A 116 -21.55 -17.56 -4.92
N MET A 117 -22.35 -16.56 -4.53
CA MET A 117 -23.10 -15.73 -5.48
C MET A 117 -22.15 -14.98 -6.43
N LEU A 118 -21.06 -14.41 -5.93
CA LEU A 118 -20.09 -13.70 -6.76
C LEU A 118 -19.31 -14.66 -7.68
N TYR A 119 -18.87 -15.79 -7.15
CA TYR A 119 -18.13 -16.80 -7.90
C TYR A 119 -18.98 -17.39 -9.02
N SER A 120 -20.22 -17.78 -8.73
CA SER A 120 -21.10 -18.43 -9.72
C SER A 120 -21.64 -17.49 -10.81
N LYS A 121 -21.75 -16.19 -10.53
CA LYS A 121 -22.29 -15.21 -11.49
C LYS A 121 -21.26 -14.61 -12.43
N ASN A 122 -19.99 -14.67 -12.07
CA ASN A 122 -18.91 -14.05 -12.81
C ASN A 122 -18.06 -15.11 -13.50
N LYS A 123 -17.40 -14.73 -14.59
CA LYS A 123 -16.32 -15.53 -15.20
C LYS A 123 -15.00 -15.03 -14.64
N LEU A 124 -14.73 -15.38 -13.39
CA LEU A 124 -13.52 -14.91 -12.70
C LEU A 124 -12.28 -15.57 -13.33
N GLU A 125 -11.29 -14.74 -13.64
CA GLU A 125 -9.97 -15.18 -14.10
C GLU A 125 -8.99 -15.27 -12.92
N ALA A 126 -9.19 -14.41 -11.91
CA ALA A 126 -8.38 -14.42 -10.70
C ALA A 126 -9.12 -13.90 -9.45
N ILE A 127 -8.57 -14.26 -8.30
CA ILE A 127 -8.96 -13.77 -6.97
C ILE A 127 -7.73 -13.19 -6.27
N VAL A 128 -7.85 -11.98 -5.70
CA VAL A 128 -6.76 -11.32 -4.97
C VAL A 128 -7.15 -11.12 -3.51
N LEU A 129 -6.29 -11.58 -2.60
CA LEU A 129 -6.51 -11.59 -1.16
C LEU A 129 -5.59 -10.56 -0.49
N PHE A 130 -6.16 -9.44 -0.05
CA PHE A 130 -5.43 -8.32 0.56
C PHE A 130 -5.20 -8.51 2.07
N GLY A 131 -4.24 -9.39 2.40
CA GLY A 131 -3.74 -9.63 3.76
C GLY A 131 -4.39 -10.80 4.50
N GLY A 132 -3.90 -11.09 5.70
CA GLY A 132 -4.24 -12.36 6.38
C GLY A 132 -5.72 -12.56 6.74
N GLN A 133 -6.52 -11.47 6.87
CA GLN A 133 -7.96 -11.60 7.12
C GLN A 133 -8.71 -12.09 5.87
N SER A 134 -8.37 -11.56 4.70
CA SER A 134 -8.94 -12.01 3.44
C SER A 134 -8.49 -13.42 3.09
N THR A 135 -7.22 -13.77 3.36
CA THR A 135 -6.71 -15.14 3.22
C THR A 135 -7.53 -16.12 4.05
N LYS A 136 -7.65 -15.87 5.36
CA LYS A 136 -8.45 -16.71 6.25
C LYS A 136 -9.92 -16.81 5.80
N ALA A 137 -10.52 -15.69 5.39
CA ALA A 137 -11.92 -15.67 4.95
C ALA A 137 -12.14 -16.48 3.66
N PHE A 138 -11.19 -16.41 2.72
CA PHE A 138 -11.18 -17.20 1.50
C PHE A 138 -10.99 -18.69 1.81
N ASP A 139 -10.00 -19.05 2.62
CA ASP A 139 -9.70 -20.46 2.92
C ASP A 139 -10.91 -21.15 3.57
N MET A 140 -11.56 -20.49 4.55
CA MET A 140 -12.80 -20.98 5.16
C MET A 140 -13.96 -21.14 4.16
N TRP A 141 -14.07 -20.25 3.18
CA TRP A 141 -15.08 -20.35 2.13
C TRP A 141 -14.78 -21.53 1.19
N ASN A 142 -13.53 -21.67 0.77
CA ASN A 142 -13.07 -22.73 -0.11
C ASN A 142 -13.20 -24.11 0.55
N GLU A 143 -12.83 -24.25 1.82
CA GLU A 143 -13.05 -25.46 2.62
C GLU A 143 -14.54 -25.80 2.72
N SER A 144 -15.38 -24.78 2.98
CA SER A 144 -16.84 -24.96 3.03
C SER A 144 -17.45 -25.35 1.67
N ARG A 145 -16.85 -24.96 0.55
CA ARG A 145 -17.23 -25.43 -0.78
C ARG A 145 -16.86 -26.90 -0.97
N GLN A 146 -15.62 -27.28 -0.64
CA GLN A 146 -15.15 -28.66 -0.74
C GLN A 146 -15.97 -29.62 0.15
N ALA A 147 -16.32 -29.19 1.36
CA ALA A 147 -17.20 -29.95 2.26
C ALA A 147 -18.62 -30.18 1.68
N ARG A 148 -19.05 -29.35 0.71
CA ARG A 148 -20.31 -29.52 -0.04
C ARG A 148 -20.11 -30.28 -1.37
N GLY A 149 -18.94 -30.86 -1.61
CA GLY A 149 -18.62 -31.61 -2.82
C GLY A 149 -18.33 -30.74 -4.05
N LEU A 150 -18.05 -29.44 -3.86
CA LEU A 150 -17.65 -28.54 -4.95
C LEU A 150 -16.13 -28.56 -5.13
N PRO A 151 -15.61 -28.26 -6.34
CA PRO A 151 -14.17 -28.21 -6.58
C PRO A 151 -13.44 -27.19 -5.71
N ASP A 152 -12.15 -27.43 -5.50
CA ASP A 152 -11.23 -26.47 -4.90
C ASP A 152 -11.05 -25.26 -5.84
N VAL A 153 -11.45 -24.08 -5.36
CA VAL A 153 -11.37 -22.84 -6.14
C VAL A 153 -9.95 -22.54 -6.59
N ARG A 154 -8.92 -22.94 -5.82
CA ARG A 154 -7.52 -22.75 -6.19
C ARG A 154 -7.08 -23.61 -7.39
N GLN A 155 -7.85 -24.64 -7.74
CA GLN A 155 -7.65 -25.46 -8.94
C GLN A 155 -8.41 -24.91 -10.15
N GLU A 156 -9.44 -24.08 -9.93
CA GLU A 156 -10.29 -23.53 -10.97
C GLU A 156 -9.84 -22.13 -11.43
N VAL A 157 -9.36 -21.29 -10.51
CA VAL A 157 -8.96 -19.91 -10.80
C VAL A 157 -7.65 -19.54 -10.11
N THR A 158 -6.91 -18.59 -10.68
CA THR A 158 -5.67 -18.11 -10.04
C THR A 158 -5.99 -17.31 -8.79
N VAL A 159 -5.44 -17.70 -7.64
CA VAL A 159 -5.63 -17.00 -6.37
C VAL A 159 -4.29 -16.48 -5.86
N VAL A 160 -4.20 -15.16 -5.62
CA VAL A 160 -2.96 -14.50 -5.19
C VAL A 160 -3.15 -13.80 -3.85
N ASP A 161 -2.29 -14.14 -2.90
CA ASP A 161 -2.18 -13.47 -1.61
C ASP A 161 -1.21 -12.29 -1.70
N VAL A 162 -1.63 -11.13 -1.23
CA VAL A 162 -0.81 -9.91 -1.19
C VAL A 162 -0.84 -9.27 0.18
N TYR A 163 0.18 -8.46 0.48
CA TYR A 163 0.16 -7.65 1.71
C TYR A 163 -1.05 -6.71 1.72
N HIS A 164 -1.62 -6.49 2.90
CA HIS A 164 -2.74 -5.59 3.09
C HIS A 164 -2.38 -4.16 2.62
N PRO A 165 -3.26 -3.45 1.88
CA PRO A 165 -2.97 -2.15 1.28
C PRO A 165 -2.58 -1.08 2.30
N SER A 166 -3.13 -1.11 3.51
CA SER A 166 -2.73 -0.20 4.61
C SER A 166 -1.39 -0.56 5.29
N GLY A 167 -0.64 -1.53 4.78
CA GLY A 167 0.69 -1.86 5.25
C GLY A 167 1.74 -0.80 4.91
N GLY A 168 3.01 -1.10 5.17
CA GLY A 168 4.13 -0.26 4.76
C GLY A 168 4.29 1.03 5.57
N ARG A 169 4.16 0.95 6.90
CA ARG A 169 4.24 2.11 7.81
C ARG A 169 5.66 2.61 8.04
N ASP A 170 6.63 1.73 7.81
CA ASP A 170 8.06 2.02 7.82
C ASP A 170 8.67 1.60 6.48
N TRP A 171 9.92 2.01 6.24
CA TRP A 171 10.62 1.73 4.99
C TRP A 171 10.66 0.23 4.67
N THR A 172 11.07 -0.60 5.63
CA THR A 172 11.24 -2.04 5.42
C THR A 172 9.92 -2.73 5.06
N SER A 173 8.85 -2.40 5.78
CA SER A 173 7.52 -2.92 5.49
C SER A 173 6.94 -2.36 4.18
N ASN A 174 7.31 -1.14 3.78
CA ASN A 174 6.89 -0.54 2.52
C ASN A 174 7.58 -1.21 1.32
N VAL A 175 8.89 -1.47 1.42
CA VAL A 175 9.63 -2.26 0.43
C VAL A 175 9.00 -3.64 0.27
N ARG A 176 8.69 -4.33 1.38
CA ARG A 176 8.01 -5.64 1.32
C ARG A 176 6.62 -5.58 0.69
N LEU A 177 5.86 -4.52 0.98
CA LEU A 177 4.55 -4.28 0.37
C LEU A 177 4.68 -4.12 -1.16
N ALA A 178 5.54 -3.20 -1.60
CA ALA A 178 5.77 -2.93 -3.02
C ALA A 178 6.30 -4.16 -3.76
N GLU A 179 7.24 -4.90 -3.16
CA GLU A 179 7.78 -6.12 -3.71
C GLU A 179 6.73 -7.22 -3.88
N GLY A 180 5.95 -7.49 -2.83
CA GLY A 180 4.88 -8.49 -2.90
C GLY A 180 3.83 -8.14 -3.95
N TRP A 181 3.48 -6.86 -4.08
CA TRP A 181 2.54 -6.40 -5.10
C TRP A 181 3.13 -6.47 -6.51
N ARG A 182 4.42 -6.16 -6.68
CA ARG A 182 5.15 -6.27 -7.95
C ARG A 182 5.17 -7.71 -8.48
N VAL A 183 5.45 -8.67 -7.60
CA VAL A 183 5.39 -10.11 -7.91
C VAL A 183 3.97 -10.52 -8.30
N ALA A 184 2.97 -10.10 -7.52
CA ALA A 184 1.57 -10.41 -7.80
C ALA A 184 1.09 -9.87 -9.16
N ILE A 185 1.40 -8.62 -9.50
CA ILE A 185 1.06 -8.03 -10.82
C ILE A 185 1.66 -8.87 -11.94
N THR A 186 2.93 -9.30 -11.79
CA THR A 186 3.61 -10.09 -12.82
C THR A 186 2.95 -11.45 -13.03
N ALA A 187 2.46 -12.08 -11.95
CA ALA A 187 1.72 -13.33 -12.05
C ALA A 187 0.32 -13.12 -12.67
N LEU A 188 -0.39 -12.09 -12.23
CA LEU A 188 -1.77 -11.81 -12.65
C LEU A 188 -1.87 -11.36 -14.11
N ARG A 189 -0.89 -10.59 -14.62
CA ARG A 189 -0.83 -10.20 -16.06
C ARG A 189 -0.76 -11.39 -17.03
N LYS A 190 -0.45 -12.60 -16.54
CA LYS A 190 -0.43 -13.82 -17.37
C LYS A 190 -1.80 -14.46 -17.54
N VAL A 191 -2.76 -14.13 -16.69
CA VAL A 191 -4.04 -14.85 -16.58
C VAL A 191 -5.25 -13.92 -16.63
N VAL A 192 -5.08 -12.65 -16.25
CA VAL A 192 -6.15 -11.64 -16.25
C VAL A 192 -6.13 -10.88 -17.57
N THR A 193 -7.25 -10.89 -18.27
CA THR A 193 -7.49 -10.10 -19.48
C THR A 193 -7.75 -8.64 -19.07
N PRO A 194 -6.94 -7.66 -19.52
CA PRO A 194 -7.13 -6.26 -19.16
C PRO A 194 -8.40 -5.67 -19.80
N ASP A 195 -9.01 -4.68 -19.14
CA ASP A 195 -10.00 -3.78 -19.75
C ASP A 195 -9.29 -2.81 -20.71
N ASP A 196 -8.08 -2.37 -20.35
CA ASP A 196 -7.23 -1.46 -21.10
C ASP A 196 -5.79 -1.99 -21.17
N GLU A 197 -5.40 -2.47 -22.35
CA GLU A 197 -4.05 -2.97 -22.65
C GLU A 197 -2.96 -1.92 -22.44
N SER A 198 -3.25 -0.63 -22.65
CA SER A 198 -2.27 0.44 -22.47
C SER A 198 -1.88 0.60 -21.00
N LEU A 199 -2.83 0.40 -20.09
CA LEU A 199 -2.62 0.41 -18.65
C LEU A 199 -1.85 -0.85 -18.19
N ALA A 200 -2.19 -2.02 -18.73
CA ALA A 200 -1.47 -3.26 -18.45
C ALA A 200 0.01 -3.22 -18.88
N ASN A 201 0.35 -2.37 -19.86
CA ASN A 201 1.72 -2.18 -20.33
C ASN A 201 2.51 -1.12 -19.55
N GLN A 202 1.89 -0.44 -18.58
CA GLN A 202 2.60 0.54 -17.75
C GLN A 202 3.63 -0.12 -16.81
N PRO A 203 4.64 0.65 -16.34
CA PRO A 203 5.61 0.18 -15.36
C PRO A 203 4.94 -0.35 -14.08
N ASN A 204 5.51 -1.45 -13.58
CA ASN A 204 5.10 -2.05 -12.32
C ASN A 204 5.53 -1.17 -11.12
N PHE A 205 5.20 -1.59 -9.89
CA PHE A 205 5.63 -0.92 -8.67
C PHE A 205 7.15 -0.78 -8.60
N GLY A 206 7.62 0.39 -8.12
CA GLY A 206 9.03 0.63 -7.82
C GLY A 206 9.48 -0.11 -6.55
N GLN A 207 10.66 0.26 -6.04
CA GLN A 207 11.21 -0.32 -4.80
C GLN A 207 10.30 -0.07 -3.57
N VAL A 208 9.52 1.00 -3.61
CA VAL A 208 8.64 1.46 -2.54
C VAL A 208 7.37 2.03 -3.15
N PHE A 209 6.27 1.94 -2.40
CA PHE A 209 4.99 2.51 -2.76
C PHE A 209 5.08 4.04 -2.73
N SER A 210 4.59 4.68 -3.80
CA SER A 210 4.64 6.13 -3.99
C SER A 210 3.27 6.70 -4.34
N GLU A 211 3.17 8.02 -4.51
CA GLU A 211 1.89 8.65 -4.91
C GLU A 211 1.44 8.20 -6.31
N ILE A 212 2.36 7.81 -7.20
CA ILE A 212 2.03 7.34 -8.56
C ILE A 212 1.27 5.99 -8.53
N ASP A 213 1.37 5.28 -7.42
CA ASP A 213 0.81 3.95 -7.23
C ASP A 213 -0.61 4.01 -6.64
N TYR A 214 -1.14 5.22 -6.44
CA TYR A 214 -2.53 5.48 -6.13
C TYR A 214 -3.30 5.80 -7.41
N ALA A 215 -4.56 5.42 -7.44
CA ALA A 215 -5.48 5.80 -8.49
C ALA A 215 -6.85 6.18 -7.93
N GLU A 216 -7.59 6.98 -8.69
CA GLU A 216 -8.88 7.51 -8.28
C GLU A 216 -9.95 6.41 -8.27
N ILE A 217 -10.85 6.43 -7.28
CA ILE A 217 -12.00 5.53 -7.29
C ILE A 217 -12.91 5.92 -8.48
N PRO A 218 -13.23 4.98 -9.41
CA PRO A 218 -14.09 5.28 -10.53
C PRO A 218 -15.46 5.83 -10.09
N SER A 219 -15.91 6.91 -10.71
CA SER A 219 -17.20 7.54 -10.36
C SER A 219 -18.37 6.56 -10.48
N SER A 220 -18.31 5.61 -11.41
CA SER A 220 -19.29 4.53 -11.60
C SER A 220 -19.51 3.66 -10.37
N ASP A 221 -18.48 3.53 -9.53
CA ASP A 221 -18.53 2.67 -8.34
C ASP A 221 -19.25 3.32 -7.17
N LEU A 222 -19.36 4.65 -7.20
CA LEU A 222 -19.93 5.46 -6.14
C LEU A 222 -21.42 5.74 -6.39
N PRO A 223 -22.25 5.80 -5.33
CA PRO A 223 -23.59 6.36 -5.42
C PRO A 223 -23.57 7.81 -5.89
N SER A 224 -24.66 8.28 -6.53
CA SER A 224 -24.77 9.64 -7.07
C SER A 224 -24.40 10.72 -6.05
N ARG A 225 -24.85 10.58 -4.79
CA ARG A 225 -24.51 11.53 -3.72
C ARG A 225 -23.02 11.55 -3.38
N ALA A 226 -22.35 10.41 -3.34
CA ALA A 226 -20.90 10.35 -3.12
C ALA A 226 -20.10 11.03 -4.25
N ARG A 227 -20.58 10.96 -5.50
CA ARG A 227 -19.91 11.59 -6.66
C ARG A 227 -19.82 13.12 -6.55
N SER A 228 -20.70 13.75 -5.76
CA SER A 228 -20.63 15.19 -5.49
C SER A 228 -19.47 15.62 -4.58
N TYR A 229 -18.68 14.66 -4.08
CA TYR A 229 -17.55 14.87 -3.18
C TYR A 229 -16.26 14.35 -3.82
N PRO A 230 -15.52 15.20 -4.58
CA PRO A 230 -14.32 14.77 -5.30
C PRO A 230 -13.26 14.09 -4.43
N TRP A 231 -13.14 14.49 -3.17
CA TRP A 231 -12.16 13.94 -2.22
C TRP A 231 -12.34 12.45 -1.89
N ILE A 232 -13.49 11.86 -2.21
CA ILE A 232 -13.75 10.42 -2.06
C ILE A 232 -13.12 9.64 -3.20
N MET A 233 -13.17 10.20 -4.41
CA MET A 233 -12.57 9.60 -5.61
C MET A 233 -11.06 9.72 -5.53
N ASP A 234 -10.56 10.94 -5.27
CA ASP A 234 -9.14 11.19 -5.06
C ASP A 234 -8.90 11.90 -3.73
N ASN A 235 -8.18 11.23 -2.84
CA ASN A 235 -7.84 11.78 -1.54
C ASN A 235 -6.43 12.37 -1.49
N SER A 236 -5.81 12.62 -2.65
CA SER A 236 -4.45 13.15 -2.81
C SER A 236 -4.26 14.44 -2.03
N TRP A 237 -5.23 15.35 -2.04
CA TRP A 237 -5.18 16.59 -1.25
C TRP A 237 -4.89 16.29 0.23
N SER A 238 -5.62 15.34 0.83
CA SER A 238 -5.44 15.02 2.24
C SER A 238 -4.11 14.30 2.51
N ARG A 239 -3.66 13.40 1.62
CA ARG A 239 -2.34 12.76 1.69
C ARG A 239 -1.24 13.81 1.59
N ASN A 240 -1.49 14.85 0.80
CA ASN A 240 -0.53 15.89 0.54
C ASN A 240 -0.44 16.93 1.66
N VAL A 241 -1.58 17.32 2.24
CA VAL A 241 -1.68 18.44 3.18
C VAL A 241 -1.61 17.99 4.64
N ALA A 242 -2.11 16.80 4.98
CA ALA A 242 -2.09 16.27 6.36
C ALA A 242 -0.73 15.64 6.71
N LYS A 243 0.34 16.44 6.71
CA LYS A 243 1.72 16.01 7.05
C LYS A 243 1.75 15.27 8.39
N GLY A 244 2.11 13.98 8.38
CA GLY A 244 2.45 13.19 9.56
C GLY A 244 1.31 12.82 10.53
N ARG A 245 0.06 13.25 10.27
CA ARG A 245 -1.09 13.00 11.17
C ARG A 245 -1.99 11.84 10.76
N ARG A 246 -1.75 11.23 9.60
CA ARG A 246 -2.52 10.07 9.12
C ARG A 246 -1.74 8.77 9.29
N ASN A 247 -2.38 7.82 9.96
CA ASN A 247 -1.99 6.42 9.87
C ASN A 247 -2.23 5.95 8.42
N ASN A 248 -1.21 5.37 7.79
CA ASN A 248 -1.22 4.77 6.45
C ASN A 248 -1.04 5.69 5.24
N SER A 249 -0.90 7.01 5.37
CA SER A 249 -0.36 7.80 4.24
C SER A 249 1.07 7.34 3.99
N VAL A 250 1.47 7.06 2.74
CA VAL A 250 2.87 6.78 2.39
C VAL A 250 3.71 7.84 3.10
N LYS A 251 4.61 7.43 4.01
CA LYS A 251 5.62 8.37 4.51
C LYS A 251 6.34 8.84 3.26
N ARG A 252 6.12 10.12 2.92
CA ARG A 252 6.70 10.71 1.72
C ARG A 252 8.17 10.35 1.73
N ILE A 253 8.59 9.68 0.68
CA ILE A 253 10.01 9.46 0.48
C ILE A 253 10.55 10.87 0.22
N GLY A 254 11.33 11.35 1.17
CA GLY A 254 12.08 12.58 1.03
C GLY A 254 12.85 12.54 -0.27
N ARG A 255 12.58 13.50 -1.15
CA ARG A 255 13.37 13.73 -2.36
C ARG A 255 14.32 14.87 -2.05
N LEU A 256 15.60 14.55 -1.96
CA LEU A 256 16.66 15.54 -1.97
C LEU A 256 17.24 15.55 -3.38
N ASN A 257 17.01 16.63 -4.12
CA ASN A 257 17.72 16.90 -5.35
C ASN A 257 18.94 17.73 -4.98
N MET A 258 20.13 17.29 -5.32
CA MET A 258 21.36 18.04 -5.10
C MET A 258 21.91 18.48 -6.46
N GLU A 259 22.18 19.78 -6.57
CA GLU A 259 22.81 20.38 -7.75
C GLU A 259 24.26 20.72 -7.42
N PHE A 260 25.17 20.27 -8.27
CA PHE A 260 26.60 20.57 -8.18
C PHE A 260 27.04 21.33 -9.42
N ASP A 261 27.63 22.50 -9.21
CA ASP A 261 28.39 23.20 -10.25
C ASP A 261 29.81 22.61 -10.27
N ASN A 262 30.18 21.97 -11.38
CA ASN A 262 31.50 21.38 -11.58
C ASN A 262 32.52 22.48 -11.95
N PRO A 263 33.82 22.28 -11.69
CA PRO A 263 34.86 23.26 -12.02
C PRO A 263 34.95 23.64 -13.51
N ASP A 264 34.50 22.74 -14.39
CA ASP A 264 34.44 22.95 -15.84
C ASP A 264 33.20 23.74 -16.29
N GLY A 265 32.36 24.18 -15.35
CA GLY A 265 31.12 24.90 -15.61
C GLY A 265 29.90 24.02 -15.95
N SER A 266 30.07 22.69 -16.01
CA SER A 266 28.95 21.75 -16.18
C SER A 266 28.18 21.56 -14.86
N ARG A 267 26.98 20.96 -14.94
CA ARG A 267 26.15 20.67 -13.77
C ARG A 267 25.84 19.19 -13.63
N THR A 268 26.00 18.68 -12.41
CA THR A 268 25.60 17.31 -12.05
C THR A 268 24.41 17.33 -11.09
N TYR A 269 23.44 16.45 -11.35
CA TYR A 269 22.23 16.31 -10.55
C TYR A 269 22.25 14.96 -9.84
N TYR A 270 22.21 14.97 -8.51
CA TYR A 270 22.01 13.76 -7.71
C TYR A 270 20.61 13.76 -7.11
N ARG A 271 19.91 12.64 -7.28
CA ARG A 271 18.59 12.43 -6.69
C ARG A 271 18.70 11.39 -5.59
N VAL A 272 18.61 11.84 -4.34
CA VAL A 272 18.60 10.95 -3.19
C VAL A 272 17.16 10.77 -2.69
N VAL A 273 16.74 9.52 -2.60
CA VAL A 273 15.37 9.09 -2.28
C VAL A 273 15.42 8.39 -0.92
N GLY A 274 14.86 9.01 0.12
CA GLY A 274 15.06 8.60 1.51
C GLY A 274 13.81 8.54 2.39
N PRO A 275 13.77 7.64 3.39
CA PRO A 275 12.58 7.40 4.23
C PRO A 275 12.19 8.54 5.18
N ASN A 276 13.02 9.58 5.34
CA ASN A 276 12.93 10.52 6.47
C ASN A 276 13.32 11.98 6.16
N ALA A 277 13.50 12.43 4.91
CA ALA A 277 13.94 13.81 4.69
C ALA A 277 12.93 14.79 5.30
N ARG A 278 13.34 15.50 6.36
CA ARG A 278 12.45 16.43 7.08
C ARG A 278 12.03 17.58 6.17
N ASN A 279 12.87 17.92 5.18
CA ASN A 279 12.66 18.98 4.21
C ASN A 279 12.39 18.43 2.80
N HIS A 280 11.11 18.25 2.47
CA HIS A 280 10.69 17.81 1.14
C HIS A 280 10.71 19.01 0.16
N ASN A 281 11.32 18.83 -1.01
CA ASN A 281 11.49 19.85 -2.08
C ASN A 281 12.55 20.93 -1.84
N TRP A 282 13.60 20.62 -1.08
CA TRP A 282 14.78 21.49 -1.03
C TRP A 282 15.79 21.06 -2.10
N THR A 283 16.38 22.03 -2.80
CA THR A 283 17.41 21.81 -3.82
C THR A 283 18.62 22.64 -3.45
N PRO A 284 19.42 22.20 -2.46
CA PRO A 284 20.64 22.90 -2.12
C PRO A 284 21.60 22.87 -3.30
N ARG A 285 22.24 24.02 -3.54
CA ARG A 285 23.33 24.17 -4.50
C ARG A 285 24.65 24.20 -3.75
N TYR A 286 25.57 23.35 -4.18
CA TYR A 286 26.92 23.29 -3.64
C TYR A 286 27.90 23.70 -4.73
N ARG A 287 28.89 24.53 -4.36
CA ARG A 287 30.00 24.89 -5.26
C ARG A 287 31.20 24.01 -4.94
N GLY A 288 31.54 23.13 -5.88
CA GLY A 288 32.71 22.25 -5.78
C GLY A 288 32.54 21.06 -4.81
N PHE A 289 33.41 20.07 -4.98
CA PHE A 289 33.43 18.82 -4.19
C PHE A 289 34.08 18.96 -2.80
N ASP A 290 34.65 20.12 -2.46
CA ASP A 290 35.32 20.31 -1.16
C ASP A 290 34.34 20.39 0.02
N ASP A 291 33.03 20.45 -0.24
CA ASP A 291 31.96 20.48 0.78
C ASP A 291 31.38 19.09 1.13
N LEU A 292 32.10 18.02 0.79
CA LEU A 292 31.70 16.62 1.04
C LEU A 292 31.41 16.33 2.52
N GLN A 293 32.10 17.00 3.46
CA GLN A 293 31.81 16.88 4.89
C GLN A 293 30.46 17.49 5.26
N SER A 294 30.09 18.64 4.69
CA SER A 294 28.78 19.26 4.92
C SER A 294 27.67 18.46 4.26
N ILE A 295 27.93 17.89 3.08
CA ILE A 295 27.02 16.97 2.37
C ILE A 295 26.80 15.69 3.18
N ALA A 296 27.86 15.09 3.70
CA ALA A 296 27.80 13.90 4.55
C ALA A 296 27.03 14.17 5.85
N LYS A 297 27.36 15.26 6.54
CA LYS A 297 26.73 15.67 7.79
C LYS A 297 25.25 16.02 7.58
N PHE A 298 24.93 16.67 6.46
CA PHE A 298 23.55 16.99 6.07
C PHE A 298 22.76 15.72 5.70
N ALA A 299 23.30 14.86 4.84
CA ALA A 299 22.67 13.60 4.46
C ALA A 299 22.43 12.71 5.69
N LEU A 300 23.38 12.63 6.62
CA LEU A 300 23.23 11.83 7.84
C LEU A 300 22.20 12.43 8.82
N ASN A 301 22.21 13.74 9.05
CA ASN A 301 21.25 14.40 9.95
C ASN A 301 19.81 14.34 9.41
N ASP A 302 19.62 14.57 8.10
CA ASP A 302 18.29 14.64 7.50
C ASP A 302 17.73 13.25 7.11
N PHE A 303 18.58 12.23 6.87
CA PHE A 303 18.13 10.86 6.62
C PHE A 303 17.87 10.04 7.89
N TYR A 304 18.65 10.24 8.96
CA TYR A 304 18.56 9.39 10.15
C TYR A 304 17.92 10.08 11.36
N GLY A 305 17.74 11.41 11.31
CA GLY A 305 16.94 12.15 12.28
C GLY A 305 17.48 12.11 13.71
N ASP A 306 18.80 12.05 13.88
CA ASP A 306 19.43 11.99 15.19
C ASP A 306 20.04 13.33 15.56
N ASP A 307 19.29 14.15 16.29
CA ASP A 307 19.74 15.44 16.82
C ASP A 307 20.79 15.28 17.95
N ARG A 308 21.29 14.06 18.22
CA ARG A 308 22.26 13.73 19.28
C ARG A 308 23.62 13.23 18.80
N TYR A 309 23.99 13.46 17.54
CA TYR A 309 25.34 13.11 17.07
C TYR A 309 26.38 14.14 17.53
N ASP A 310 26.94 13.93 18.72
CA ASP A 310 28.18 14.57 19.16
C ASP A 310 29.34 13.98 18.34
N ALA A 311 30.08 14.83 17.64
CA ALA A 311 31.06 14.46 16.60
C ALA A 311 32.28 13.66 17.12
N ARG A 312 32.27 13.23 18.39
CA ARG A 312 33.37 12.51 19.04
C ARG A 312 33.12 11.01 19.24
N VAL A 313 31.92 10.49 18.95
CA VAL A 313 31.61 9.07 19.20
C VAL A 313 31.61 8.25 17.90
N ASN A 314 32.69 7.47 17.73
CA ASN A 314 32.91 6.39 16.75
C ASN A 314 32.91 6.77 15.25
N ALA A 315 34.04 7.35 14.82
CA ALA A 315 34.43 7.54 13.41
C ALA A 315 34.25 6.28 12.55
N THR A 316 34.46 5.08 13.10
CA THR A 316 34.33 3.79 12.39
C THR A 316 32.90 3.50 11.90
N SER A 317 31.89 3.92 12.66
CA SER A 317 30.48 3.70 12.29
C SER A 317 29.99 4.75 11.27
N GLY A 318 30.50 5.98 11.39
CA GLY A 318 30.28 7.06 10.42
C GLY A 318 30.89 6.75 9.05
N ILE A 319 32.14 6.25 9.02
CA ILE A 319 32.84 5.86 7.78
C ILE A 319 32.09 4.72 7.07
N THR A 320 31.62 3.71 7.80
CA THR A 320 30.87 2.59 7.21
C THR A 320 29.55 3.07 6.59
N ARG A 321 28.85 4.00 7.25
CA ARG A 321 27.61 4.59 6.72
C ARG A 321 27.86 5.52 5.54
N LEU A 322 28.93 6.30 5.56
CA LEU A 322 29.36 7.13 4.44
C LEU A 322 29.73 6.29 3.22
N LYS A 323 30.50 5.21 3.42
CA LYS A 323 30.84 4.22 2.38
C LYS A 323 29.57 3.59 1.79
N ASN A 324 28.55 3.33 2.59
CA ASN A 324 27.27 2.81 2.09
C ASN A 324 26.46 3.85 1.30
N VAL A 325 26.50 5.13 1.68
CA VAL A 325 25.88 6.23 0.91
C VAL A 325 26.61 6.42 -0.41
N LEU A 326 27.94 6.46 -0.40
CA LEU A 326 28.75 6.56 -1.62
C LEU A 326 28.58 5.34 -2.54
N LYS A 327 28.46 4.14 -1.96
CA LYS A 327 28.12 2.91 -2.69
C LYS A 327 26.71 2.94 -3.29
N ALA A 328 25.75 3.61 -2.65
CA ALA A 328 24.41 3.80 -3.19
C ALA A 328 24.33 4.87 -4.29
N LEU A 329 25.38 5.68 -4.45
CA LEU A 329 25.48 6.74 -5.46
C LEU A 329 26.25 6.33 -6.72
N ASP A 330 26.73 5.08 -6.80
CA ASP A 330 27.46 4.51 -7.96
C ASP A 330 28.70 5.33 -8.42
N LEU A 331 29.40 5.92 -7.45
CA LEU A 331 30.60 6.74 -7.67
C LEU A 331 31.87 5.88 -7.50
N ASP A 332 32.14 4.97 -8.44
CA ASP A 332 33.28 4.04 -8.33
C ASP A 332 34.64 4.72 -8.58
N ASP A 333 34.75 5.66 -9.52
CA ASP A 333 36.02 6.35 -9.81
C ASP A 333 36.41 7.40 -8.73
N THR A 334 35.48 7.77 -7.86
CA THR A 334 35.70 8.76 -6.78
C THR A 334 35.96 8.10 -5.42
N LYS A 335 35.77 6.78 -5.31
CA LYS A 335 35.92 6.02 -4.05
C LYS A 335 37.35 6.05 -3.51
N GLU A 336 38.37 5.83 -4.33
CA GLU A 336 39.76 5.79 -3.88
C GLU A 336 40.25 7.19 -3.49
N ALA A 337 40.02 8.19 -4.34
CA ALA A 337 40.46 9.56 -4.09
C ALA A 337 39.79 10.21 -2.86
N ILE A 338 38.53 9.91 -2.58
CA ILE A 338 37.82 10.43 -1.39
C ILE A 338 38.19 9.64 -0.14
N THR A 339 38.39 8.32 -0.24
CA THR A 339 38.81 7.49 0.90
C THR A 339 40.21 7.89 1.38
N GLU A 340 41.17 8.07 0.47
CA GLU A 340 42.51 8.56 0.81
C GLU A 340 42.48 9.96 1.45
N ARG A 341 41.65 10.87 0.94
CA ARG A 341 41.56 12.26 1.44
C ARG A 341 40.90 12.35 2.82
N VAL A 342 39.92 11.49 3.12
CA VAL A 342 39.28 11.39 4.44
C VAL A 342 40.20 10.72 5.46
N GLU A 343 40.92 9.66 5.07
CA GLU A 343 41.90 8.99 5.93
C GLU A 343 43.11 9.89 6.24
N SER A 344 43.60 10.64 5.24
CA SER A 344 44.66 11.66 5.38
C SER A 344 44.31 12.77 6.38
N GLN A 345 43.10 13.33 6.30
CA GLN A 345 42.69 14.42 7.19
C GLN A 345 42.48 13.96 8.64
N LEU A 346 42.03 12.72 8.86
CA LEU A 346 41.83 12.17 10.20
C LEU A 346 43.15 11.75 10.87
N LEU A 347 44.14 11.28 10.11
CA LEU A 347 45.49 11.01 10.62
C LEU A 347 46.25 12.29 10.99
N SER A 348 45.93 13.43 10.36
CA SER A 348 46.49 14.74 10.71
C SER A 348 45.80 15.43 11.90
N ALA A 349 44.69 14.89 12.39
CA ALA A 349 43.85 15.48 13.43
C ALA A 349 43.89 14.74 14.78
N ASN A 350 44.83 13.80 14.96
CA ASN A 350 45.14 13.13 16.23
C ASN A 350 46.53 13.50 16.73
#